data_AF-D2AYD0-F1
#
_entry.id   AF-D2AYD0-F1
#
_cell.length_a   1.000
_cell.length_b   1.000
_cell.length_c   1.000
_cell.angle_alpha   90.00
_cell.angle_beta   90.00
_cell.angle_gamma   90.00
#
_symmetry.space_group_name_H-M   'P 1'
#
loop_
_entity.id
_entity.type
_entity.pdbx_description
1 polymer ?
#
loop_
_entity_poly.entity_id
_entity_poly.type
_entity_poly.pdbx_seq_one_letter_code
_entity_poly.pdbx_strand_id
1 'polypeptide(L)'
;MTKIPGAREELDRAAHWLRGQVRSVVVELTGDQDLEVALPEAPAITSWEEPLRFSYSVYVRHAMSGEPGVDPVEGARLLLASAGWDVTVLRDVPGVPTDVEARTGEFRMSLLISQARDSLTVTGRTPAVALHEPRRLHPVRPECARCRQKLTALQVLRRRNLWGGRKPQPRHELWWECSGCGWLGYQHHEGEQLHAMRRLKGSEGNCFFCGEDQSNVAGEVWEQDGELRDWMVCLDCGTSNARRVGPAPHDGGPPS
;
A
#
# COMPACT_ATOMS: atom_id res chain seq x y z
N MET A 1 -13.30 5.42 -13.12
CA MET A 1 -11.99 5.09 -13.74
C MET A 1 -12.28 4.31 -15.01
N THR A 2 -11.63 4.63 -16.12
CA THR A 2 -11.82 3.90 -17.38
C THR A 2 -11.36 2.45 -17.19
N LYS A 3 -12.19 1.47 -17.51
CA LYS A 3 -11.80 0.06 -17.47
C LYS A 3 -10.83 -0.22 -18.62
N ILE A 4 -9.77 -0.98 -18.35
CA ILE A 4 -8.93 -1.51 -19.42
C ILE A 4 -9.71 -2.67 -20.06
N PRO A 5 -10.06 -2.61 -21.36
CA PRO A 5 -10.82 -3.66 -22.01
C PRO A 5 -10.10 -5.01 -21.91
N GLY A 6 -10.81 -6.08 -21.54
CA GLY A 6 -10.27 -7.45 -21.47
C GLY A 6 -9.44 -7.78 -20.22
N ALA A 7 -8.97 -6.78 -19.46
CA ALA A 7 -8.06 -6.99 -18.34
C ALA A 7 -8.69 -7.81 -17.20
N ARG A 8 -10.01 -7.66 -16.98
CA ARG A 8 -10.71 -8.44 -15.96
C ARG A 8 -10.87 -9.89 -16.42
N GLU A 9 -11.30 -10.10 -17.64
CA GLU A 9 -11.50 -11.42 -18.21
C GLU A 9 -10.17 -12.21 -18.30
N GLU A 10 -9.06 -11.53 -18.59
CA GLU A 10 -7.72 -12.10 -18.53
C GLU A 10 -7.33 -12.52 -17.12
N LEU A 11 -7.58 -11.67 -16.13
CA LEU A 11 -7.31 -11.98 -14.72
C LEU A 11 -8.17 -13.15 -14.22
N ASP A 12 -9.44 -13.23 -14.63
CA ASP A 12 -10.34 -14.32 -14.27
C ASP A 12 -9.92 -15.66 -14.91
N ARG A 13 -9.39 -15.63 -16.15
CA ARG A 13 -8.76 -16.80 -16.78
C ARG A 13 -7.48 -17.22 -16.05
N ALA A 14 -6.64 -16.26 -15.68
CA ALA A 14 -5.43 -16.52 -14.90
C ALA A 14 -5.77 -17.14 -13.53
N ALA A 15 -6.84 -16.69 -12.88
CA ALA A 15 -7.32 -17.25 -11.61
C ALA A 15 -7.80 -18.71 -11.77
N HIS A 16 -8.57 -19.00 -12.82
CA HIS A 16 -9.00 -20.37 -13.12
C HIS A 16 -7.82 -21.31 -13.38
N TRP A 17 -6.83 -20.85 -14.16
CA TRP A 17 -5.62 -21.62 -14.39
C TRP A 17 -4.85 -21.88 -13.10
N LEU A 18 -4.64 -20.84 -12.27
CA LEU A 18 -3.97 -20.96 -10.97
C LEU A 18 -4.70 -21.93 -10.03
N ARG A 19 -6.03 -21.88 -9.97
CA ARG A 19 -6.84 -22.82 -9.19
C ARG A 19 -6.59 -24.27 -9.63
N GLY A 20 -6.52 -24.53 -10.93
CA GLY A 20 -6.18 -25.84 -11.48
C GLY A 20 -4.79 -26.30 -11.07
N GLN A 21 -3.80 -25.41 -11.13
CA GLN A 21 -2.42 -25.72 -10.71
C GLN A 21 -2.33 -26.05 -9.21
N VAL A 22 -2.94 -25.22 -8.35
CA VAL A 22 -2.96 -25.45 -6.89
C VAL A 22 -3.67 -26.77 -6.57
N ARG A 23 -4.81 -27.04 -7.21
CA ARG A 23 -5.52 -28.32 -7.02
C ARG A 23 -4.62 -29.49 -7.41
N SER A 24 -4.00 -29.44 -8.59
CA SER A 24 -3.11 -30.50 -9.06
C SER A 24 -1.98 -30.78 -8.07
N VAL A 25 -1.33 -29.73 -7.57
CA VAL A 25 -0.22 -29.86 -6.61
C VAL A 25 -0.68 -30.52 -5.32
N VAL A 26 -1.82 -30.10 -4.76
CA VAL A 26 -2.31 -30.70 -3.51
C VAL A 26 -2.74 -32.15 -3.73
N VAL A 27 -3.49 -32.44 -4.80
CA VAL A 27 -3.93 -33.81 -5.15
C VAL A 27 -2.75 -34.76 -5.30
N GLU A 28 -1.69 -34.34 -6.01
CA GLU A 28 -0.50 -35.18 -6.22
C GLU A 28 0.30 -35.40 -4.92
N LEU A 29 0.34 -34.41 -4.03
CA LEU A 29 1.09 -34.51 -2.77
C LEU A 29 0.32 -35.18 -1.63
N THR A 30 -1.02 -35.19 -1.67
CA THR A 30 -1.86 -35.72 -0.57
C THR A 30 -2.71 -36.92 -0.97
N GLY A 31 -2.94 -37.13 -2.27
CA GLY A 31 -3.83 -38.16 -2.82
C GLY A 31 -5.32 -37.83 -2.79
N ASP A 32 -5.73 -36.66 -2.26
CA ASP A 32 -7.13 -36.28 -2.14
C ASP A 32 -7.71 -35.79 -3.47
N GLN A 33 -8.48 -36.65 -4.16
CA GLN A 33 -9.10 -36.35 -5.45
C GLN A 33 -10.31 -35.40 -5.34
N ASP A 34 -10.95 -35.34 -4.17
CA ASP A 34 -12.19 -34.61 -3.93
C ASP A 34 -11.94 -33.17 -3.45
N LEU A 35 -10.67 -32.75 -3.39
CA LEU A 35 -10.27 -31.42 -2.98
C LEU A 35 -10.94 -30.32 -3.83
N GLU A 36 -11.75 -29.50 -3.17
CA GLU A 36 -12.26 -28.26 -3.73
C GLU A 36 -11.38 -27.07 -3.31
N VAL A 37 -10.87 -26.35 -4.31
CA VAL A 37 -10.10 -25.13 -4.10
C VAL A 37 -11.00 -23.92 -4.32
N ALA A 38 -11.28 -23.16 -3.28
CA ALA A 38 -12.07 -21.93 -3.39
C ALA A 38 -11.23 -20.75 -3.91
N LEU A 39 -11.85 -19.94 -4.76
CA LEU A 39 -11.35 -18.62 -5.16
C LEU A 39 -12.28 -17.56 -4.57
N PRO A 40 -11.76 -16.39 -4.17
CA PRO A 40 -12.63 -15.28 -3.81
C PRO A 40 -13.41 -14.79 -5.05
N GLU A 41 -14.58 -14.20 -4.85
CA GLU A 41 -15.43 -13.72 -5.94
C GLU A 41 -14.79 -12.57 -6.74
N ALA A 42 -13.94 -11.77 -6.07
CA ALA A 42 -13.26 -10.62 -6.66
C ALA A 42 -11.75 -10.61 -6.31
N PRO A 43 -10.90 -10.06 -7.20
CA PRO A 43 -9.49 -9.92 -6.93
C PRO A 43 -9.24 -8.80 -5.91
N ALA A 44 -8.23 -8.98 -5.08
CA ALA A 44 -7.84 -7.99 -4.09
C ALA A 44 -6.83 -6.99 -4.68
N ILE A 45 -6.82 -5.77 -4.16
CA ILE A 45 -5.79 -4.77 -4.48
C ILE A 45 -4.47 -5.20 -3.83
N THR A 46 -3.42 -5.32 -4.63
CA THR A 46 -2.05 -5.65 -4.18
C THR A 46 -1.09 -4.48 -4.26
N SER A 47 -1.39 -3.47 -5.08
CA SER A 47 -0.69 -2.20 -5.07
C SER A 47 -1.70 -1.07 -5.10
N TRP A 48 -1.52 -0.15 -4.15
CA TRP A 48 -2.26 1.11 -4.07
C TRP A 48 -1.57 2.24 -4.84
N GLU A 49 -0.40 1.99 -5.43
CA GLU A 49 0.24 2.92 -6.37
C GLU A 49 -0.54 2.91 -7.70
N GLU A 50 -0.79 4.09 -8.26
CA GLU A 50 -1.52 4.22 -9.53
C GLU A 50 -0.67 3.72 -10.73
N PRO A 51 -1.25 2.92 -11.66
CA PRO A 51 -2.58 2.34 -11.61
C PRO A 51 -2.70 1.24 -10.54
N LEU A 52 -3.80 1.26 -9.78
CA LEU A 52 -4.10 0.21 -8.80
C LEU A 52 -3.94 -1.17 -9.45
N ARG A 53 -3.24 -2.07 -8.75
CA ARG A 53 -3.02 -3.44 -9.22
C ARG A 53 -3.83 -4.43 -8.43
N PHE A 54 -4.41 -5.39 -9.13
CA PHE A 54 -5.30 -6.41 -8.60
C PHE A 54 -4.75 -7.80 -8.86
N SER A 55 -4.93 -8.73 -7.92
CA SER A 55 -4.61 -10.14 -8.12
C SER A 55 -5.58 -11.04 -7.37
N TYR A 56 -5.76 -12.26 -7.85
CA TYR A 56 -6.37 -13.32 -7.07
C TYR A 56 -5.33 -14.03 -6.22
N SER A 57 -5.76 -14.45 -5.04
CA SER A 57 -4.99 -15.35 -4.18
C SER A 57 -5.84 -16.57 -3.81
N VAL A 58 -5.21 -17.73 -3.84
CA VAL A 58 -5.76 -19.01 -3.39
C VAL A 58 -5.00 -19.42 -2.13
N TYR A 59 -5.72 -20.00 -1.17
CA TYR A 59 -5.14 -20.58 0.03
C TYR A 59 -5.78 -21.93 0.30
N VAL A 60 -4.96 -22.97 0.46
CA VAL A 60 -5.38 -24.32 0.82
C VAL A 60 -4.50 -24.80 1.96
N ARG A 61 -5.11 -25.42 2.97
CA ARG A 61 -4.41 -26.15 4.02
C ARG A 61 -4.97 -27.56 4.07
N HIS A 62 -4.09 -28.54 3.99
CA HIS A 62 -4.46 -29.95 3.91
C HIS A 62 -3.55 -30.81 4.79
N ALA A 63 -4.09 -31.94 5.26
CA ALA A 63 -3.28 -32.98 5.90
C ALA A 63 -2.50 -33.76 4.83
N MET A 64 -1.27 -34.15 5.12
CA MET A 64 -0.49 -35.02 4.26
C MET A 64 -0.74 -36.46 4.68
N SER A 65 -1.08 -37.29 3.71
CA SER A 65 -1.17 -38.75 3.84
C SER A 65 -0.13 -39.36 2.91
N GLY A 66 1.14 -39.01 3.15
CA GLY A 66 2.25 -39.50 2.34
C GLY A 66 2.56 -40.97 2.60
N GLU A 67 3.04 -41.67 1.58
CA GLU A 67 3.65 -42.99 1.79
C GLU A 67 4.92 -42.84 2.63
N PRO A 68 5.16 -43.73 3.61
CA PRO A 68 6.36 -43.69 4.44
C PRO A 68 7.63 -43.74 3.60
N GLY A 69 8.50 -42.74 3.73
CA GLY A 69 9.84 -42.71 3.10
C GLY A 69 9.97 -41.85 1.83
N VAL A 70 8.88 -41.26 1.34
CA VAL A 70 8.95 -40.24 0.27
C VAL A 70 9.09 -38.87 0.91
N ASP A 71 10.12 -38.11 0.52
CA ASP A 71 10.28 -36.72 0.97
C ASP A 71 9.28 -35.80 0.25
N PRO A 72 8.27 -35.24 0.94
CA PRO A 72 7.27 -34.38 0.32
C PRO A 72 7.86 -33.08 -0.25
N VAL A 73 9.00 -32.62 0.28
CA VAL A 73 9.67 -31.41 -0.23
C VAL A 73 10.26 -31.68 -1.61
N GLU A 74 11.01 -32.76 -1.75
CA GLU A 74 11.58 -33.17 -3.03
C GLU A 74 10.49 -33.55 -4.04
N GLY A 75 9.42 -34.23 -3.60
CA GLY A 75 8.24 -34.51 -4.42
C GLY A 75 7.61 -33.24 -4.98
N ALA A 76 7.39 -32.23 -4.12
CA ALA A 76 6.86 -30.93 -4.55
C ALA A 76 7.80 -30.23 -5.53
N ARG A 77 9.12 -30.26 -5.29
CA ARG A 77 10.13 -29.66 -6.17
C ARG A 77 10.09 -30.26 -7.57
N LEU A 78 10.10 -31.58 -7.67
CA LEU A 78 10.06 -32.31 -8.93
C LEU A 78 8.75 -32.10 -9.68
N LEU A 79 7.62 -32.13 -8.96
CA LEU A 79 6.30 -31.89 -9.53
C LEU A 79 6.21 -30.50 -10.17
N LEU A 80 6.58 -29.45 -9.42
CA LEU A 80 6.53 -28.08 -9.90
C LEU A 80 7.53 -27.83 -11.04
N ALA A 81 8.75 -28.36 -10.92
CA ALA A 81 9.76 -28.23 -11.99
C ALA A 81 9.32 -28.91 -13.29
N SER A 82 8.71 -30.10 -13.22
CA SER A 82 8.20 -30.80 -14.42
C SER A 82 7.04 -30.07 -15.09
N ALA A 83 6.26 -29.31 -14.30
CA ALA A 83 5.24 -28.39 -14.80
C ALA A 83 5.79 -27.04 -15.32
N GLY A 84 7.12 -26.86 -15.37
CA GLY A 84 7.76 -25.66 -15.91
C GLY A 84 7.82 -24.48 -14.95
N TRP A 85 7.70 -24.72 -13.64
CA TRP A 85 7.94 -23.70 -12.62
C TRP A 85 9.43 -23.63 -12.28
N ASP A 86 9.92 -22.42 -12.05
CA ASP A 86 11.20 -22.17 -11.39
C ASP A 86 11.00 -22.31 -9.88
N VAL A 87 11.73 -23.23 -9.25
CA VAL A 87 11.48 -23.66 -7.87
C VAL A 87 12.69 -23.36 -6.99
N THR A 88 12.45 -22.69 -5.86
CA THR A 88 13.44 -22.40 -4.83
C THR A 88 12.97 -22.95 -3.49
N VAL A 89 13.80 -23.78 -2.85
CA VAL A 89 13.57 -24.23 -1.48
C VAL A 89 14.26 -23.23 -0.54
N LEU A 90 13.48 -22.45 0.21
CA LEU A 90 14.00 -21.32 0.98
C LEU A 90 14.51 -21.72 2.36
N ARG A 91 13.97 -22.81 2.94
CA ARG A 91 14.34 -23.29 4.27
C ARG A 91 14.21 -24.79 4.34
N ASP A 92 15.31 -25.47 4.58
CA ASP A 92 15.33 -26.89 4.92
C ASP A 92 16.06 -27.06 6.25
N VAL A 93 15.34 -26.79 7.35
CA VAL A 93 15.87 -26.89 8.71
C VAL A 93 15.07 -28.00 9.41
N PRO A 94 15.74 -29.03 9.96
CA PRO A 94 15.06 -30.13 10.64
C PRO A 94 14.11 -29.63 11.74
N GLY A 95 12.87 -30.12 11.72
CA GLY A 95 11.84 -29.77 12.71
C GLY A 95 11.14 -28.42 12.48
N VAL A 96 11.51 -27.67 11.44
CA VAL A 96 10.83 -26.44 11.01
C VAL A 96 10.08 -26.73 9.71
N PRO A 97 8.88 -26.15 9.48
CA PRO A 97 8.23 -26.26 8.20
C PRO A 97 9.11 -25.71 7.05
N THR A 98 9.22 -26.48 5.98
CA THR A 98 9.99 -26.14 4.78
C THR A 98 9.14 -25.30 3.84
N ASP A 99 9.69 -24.19 3.36
CA ASP A 99 9.05 -23.29 2.40
C ASP A 99 9.63 -23.53 1.00
N VAL A 100 8.75 -23.89 0.07
CA VAL A 100 9.06 -24.07 -1.35
C VAL A 100 8.35 -22.97 -2.12
N GLU A 101 9.12 -22.04 -2.68
CA GLU A 101 8.60 -21.04 -3.61
C GLU A 101 8.71 -21.55 -5.04
N ALA A 102 7.65 -21.38 -5.82
CA ALA A 102 7.62 -21.66 -7.24
C ALA A 102 7.11 -20.46 -8.04
N ARG A 103 7.74 -20.18 -9.18
CA ARG A 103 7.38 -19.08 -10.07
C ARG A 103 7.28 -19.52 -11.52
N THR A 104 6.31 -19.00 -12.25
CA THR A 104 6.25 -19.14 -13.71
C THR A 104 5.66 -17.86 -14.31
N GLY A 105 6.46 -17.15 -15.10
CA GLY A 105 6.16 -15.76 -15.45
C GLY A 105 5.93 -14.91 -14.20
N GLU A 106 4.78 -14.24 -14.11
CA GLU A 106 4.37 -13.44 -12.96
C GLU A 106 3.53 -14.21 -11.92
N PHE A 107 3.21 -15.48 -12.18
CA PHE A 107 2.52 -16.33 -11.20
C PHE A 107 3.46 -16.73 -10.08
N ARG A 108 2.91 -16.84 -8.87
CA ARG A 108 3.64 -17.29 -7.69
C ARG A 108 2.86 -18.36 -6.94
N MET A 109 3.58 -19.36 -6.47
CA MET A 109 3.07 -20.37 -5.56
C MET A 109 4.08 -20.53 -4.40
N SER A 110 3.59 -20.68 -3.19
CA SER A 110 4.40 -21.05 -2.02
C SER A 110 3.74 -22.23 -1.33
N LEU A 111 4.55 -23.23 -1.00
CA LEU A 111 4.14 -24.41 -0.28
C LEU A 111 4.89 -24.40 1.05
N LEU A 112 4.14 -24.47 2.14
CA LEU A 112 4.67 -24.66 3.48
C LEU A 112 4.40 -26.10 3.91
N ILE A 113 5.46 -26.89 4.00
CA ILE A 113 5.41 -28.33 4.25
C ILE A 113 5.93 -28.60 5.66
N SER A 114 5.08 -29.16 6.52
CA SER A 114 5.44 -29.53 7.88
C SER A 114 5.36 -31.03 8.05
N GLN A 115 6.48 -31.74 7.91
CA GLN A 115 6.56 -33.18 8.12
C GLN A 115 6.19 -33.57 9.56
N ALA A 116 6.64 -32.81 10.57
CA ALA A 116 6.32 -33.09 11.98
C ALA A 116 4.83 -32.98 12.36
N ARG A 117 4.00 -32.41 11.47
CA ARG A 117 2.55 -32.21 11.70
C ARG A 117 1.71 -32.79 10.56
N ASP A 118 2.34 -33.52 9.65
CA ASP A 118 1.73 -34.05 8.43
C ASP A 118 0.80 -33.02 7.77
N SER A 119 1.31 -31.82 7.51
CA SER A 119 0.48 -30.73 6.97
C SER A 119 1.14 -30.01 5.82
N LEU A 120 0.35 -29.71 4.80
CA LEU A 120 0.70 -28.93 3.63
C LEU A 120 -0.18 -27.68 3.59
N THR A 121 0.44 -26.51 3.46
CA THR A 121 -0.26 -25.28 3.11
C THR A 121 0.22 -24.80 1.76
N VAL A 122 -0.70 -24.55 0.82
CA VAL A 122 -0.39 -24.01 -0.51
C VAL A 122 -1.05 -22.65 -0.66
N THR A 123 -0.25 -21.66 -1.02
CA THR A 123 -0.71 -20.32 -1.39
C THR A 123 -0.36 -20.05 -2.84
N GLY A 124 -1.34 -19.68 -3.66
CA GLY A 124 -1.14 -19.27 -5.04
C GLY A 124 -1.51 -17.81 -5.24
N ARG A 125 -0.82 -17.11 -6.15
CA ARG A 125 -1.16 -15.75 -6.57
C ARG A 125 -1.01 -15.56 -8.08
N THR A 126 -2.00 -14.90 -8.69
CA THR A 126 -1.96 -14.51 -10.11
C THR A 126 -1.03 -13.30 -10.31
N PRO A 127 -0.66 -12.98 -11.56
CA PRO A 127 -0.05 -11.69 -11.89
C PRO A 127 -0.86 -10.52 -11.33
N ALA A 128 -0.18 -9.44 -10.98
CA ALA A 128 -0.80 -8.22 -10.47
C ALA A 128 -1.08 -7.27 -11.64
N VAL A 129 -2.35 -7.19 -12.04
CA VAL A 129 -2.75 -6.45 -13.26
C VAL A 129 -3.51 -5.18 -12.93
N ALA A 130 -3.37 -4.16 -13.77
CA ALA A 130 -4.23 -3.00 -13.72
C ALA A 130 -5.57 -3.33 -14.39
N LEU A 131 -6.68 -3.15 -13.67
CA LEU A 131 -8.03 -3.31 -14.24
C LEU A 131 -8.60 -2.01 -14.80
N HIS A 132 -7.96 -0.90 -14.45
CA HIS A 132 -8.35 0.44 -14.83
C HIS A 132 -7.15 1.19 -15.39
N GLU A 133 -7.41 2.05 -16.36
CA GLU A 133 -6.38 2.96 -16.85
C GLU A 133 -5.86 3.78 -15.67
N PRO A 134 -4.55 4.09 -15.62
CA PRO A 134 -4.03 5.02 -14.65
C PRO A 134 -4.90 6.25 -14.70
N ARG A 135 -5.41 6.69 -13.55
CA ARG A 135 -5.94 8.05 -13.49
C ARG A 135 -4.81 8.95 -13.98
N ARG A 136 -4.99 9.57 -15.15
CA ARG A 136 -4.13 10.67 -15.56
C ARG A 136 -4.38 11.77 -14.55
N LEU A 137 -3.66 11.72 -13.44
CA LEU A 137 -3.49 12.83 -12.52
C LEU A 137 -2.67 13.87 -13.28
N HIS A 138 -3.30 14.56 -14.23
CA HIS A 138 -3.05 15.98 -14.31
C HIS A 138 -3.99 16.52 -13.25
N PRO A 139 -3.50 16.90 -12.07
CA PRO A 139 -4.34 17.58 -11.11
C PRO A 139 -5.03 18.71 -11.86
N VAL A 140 -6.36 18.73 -11.91
CA VAL A 140 -7.08 19.89 -12.44
C VAL A 140 -6.61 21.07 -11.60
N ARG A 141 -5.75 21.92 -12.18
CA ARG A 141 -5.09 22.99 -11.42
C ARG A 141 -6.17 23.91 -10.86
N PRO A 142 -6.39 23.92 -9.54
CA PRO A 142 -7.43 24.74 -8.96
C PRO A 142 -7.06 26.21 -9.11
N GLU A 143 -8.04 27.09 -9.00
CA GLU A 143 -7.80 28.52 -9.02
C GLU A 143 -7.49 29.01 -7.61
N CYS A 144 -6.55 29.94 -7.51
CA CYS A 144 -6.23 30.60 -6.26
C CYS A 144 -7.46 31.34 -5.74
N ALA A 145 -7.86 31.08 -4.50
CA ALA A 145 -8.99 31.76 -3.86
C ALA A 145 -8.82 33.30 -3.77
N ARG A 146 -7.57 33.80 -3.82
CA ARG A 146 -7.26 35.23 -3.70
C ARG A 146 -7.23 35.98 -5.04
N CYS A 147 -6.58 35.42 -6.06
CA CYS A 147 -6.33 36.12 -7.33
C CYS A 147 -6.82 35.36 -8.58
N ARG A 148 -7.49 34.22 -8.40
CA ARG A 148 -8.08 33.38 -9.46
C ARG A 148 -7.11 32.80 -10.49
N GLN A 149 -5.80 33.05 -10.36
CA GLN A 149 -4.79 32.40 -11.19
C GLN A 149 -4.73 30.90 -10.92
N LYS A 150 -4.35 30.11 -11.92
CA LYS A 150 -4.15 28.67 -11.79
C LYS A 150 -3.00 28.38 -10.83
N LEU A 151 -3.27 27.50 -9.87
CA LEU A 151 -2.29 27.08 -8.88
C LEU A 151 -1.26 26.12 -9.49
N THR A 152 -0.04 26.17 -8.99
CA THR A 152 1.05 25.27 -9.35
C THR A 152 1.16 24.18 -8.29
N ALA A 153 1.29 22.92 -8.72
CA ALA A 153 1.49 21.82 -7.81
C ALA A 153 2.83 21.97 -7.10
N LEU A 154 2.82 21.85 -5.77
CA LEU A 154 3.99 21.83 -4.91
C LEU A 154 4.19 20.41 -4.40
N GLN A 155 5.38 19.83 -4.55
CA GLN A 155 5.65 18.48 -4.05
C GLN A 155 6.27 18.55 -2.65
N VAL A 156 5.51 18.11 -1.64
CA VAL A 156 6.00 17.97 -0.25
C VAL A 156 6.34 16.50 0.01
N LEU A 157 7.59 16.22 0.36
CA LEU A 157 8.10 14.86 0.56
C LEU A 157 8.29 14.55 2.05
N ARG A 158 7.85 13.38 2.50
CA ARG A 158 8.20 12.81 3.80
C ARG A 158 9.62 12.27 3.73
N ARG A 159 10.57 13.03 4.29
CA ARG A 159 12.00 12.68 4.34
C ARG A 159 12.45 12.14 5.70
N ARG A 160 11.70 12.42 6.77
CA ARG A 160 12.00 11.94 8.13
C ARG A 160 11.34 10.57 8.37
N ASN A 161 12.02 9.71 9.14
CA ASN A 161 11.73 8.28 9.40
C ASN A 161 12.37 7.27 8.42
N LEU A 162 13.38 7.68 7.66
CA LEU A 162 14.14 6.80 6.76
C LEU A 162 15.15 5.88 7.47
N TRP A 163 14.81 5.33 8.63
CA TRP A 163 15.55 4.20 9.18
C TRP A 163 15.39 3.02 8.20
N GLY A 164 16.48 2.66 7.51
CA GLY A 164 16.50 1.56 6.54
C GLY A 164 16.51 1.94 5.04
N GLY A 165 16.86 3.18 4.67
CA GLY A 165 17.19 3.52 3.27
C GLY A 165 16.00 3.57 2.29
N ARG A 166 14.77 3.74 2.77
CA ARG A 166 13.60 3.95 1.89
C ARG A 166 13.74 5.27 1.11
N LYS A 167 13.22 5.33 -0.11
CA LYS A 167 13.16 6.57 -0.90
C LYS A 167 12.15 7.55 -0.26
N PRO A 168 12.39 8.87 -0.31
CA PRO A 168 11.40 9.86 0.10
C PRO A 168 10.06 9.63 -0.61
N GLN A 169 8.98 9.65 0.16
CA GLN A 169 7.63 9.47 -0.37
C GLN A 169 6.86 10.80 -0.37
N PRO A 170 6.07 11.11 -1.40
CA PRO A 170 5.15 12.24 -1.35
C PRO A 170 4.21 12.15 -0.15
N ARG A 171 3.84 13.32 0.38
CA ARG A 171 2.68 13.43 1.26
C ARG A 171 1.41 13.00 0.52
N HIS A 172 0.41 12.54 1.26
CA HIS A 172 -0.85 12.07 0.68
C HIS A 172 -1.75 13.23 0.26
N GLU A 173 -1.58 14.39 0.88
CA GLU A 173 -2.27 15.62 0.49
C GLU A 173 -1.69 16.19 -0.82
N LEU A 174 -2.55 16.84 -1.61
CA LEU A 174 -2.16 17.58 -2.81
C LEU A 174 -1.87 19.03 -2.45
N TRP A 175 -0.63 19.47 -2.62
CA TRP A 175 -0.16 20.81 -2.23
C TRP A 175 -0.06 21.76 -3.41
N TRP A 176 -0.33 23.04 -3.14
CA TRP A 176 -0.53 24.05 -4.16
C TRP A 176 0.07 25.39 -3.76
N GLU A 177 0.74 26.05 -4.69
CA GLU A 177 1.23 27.42 -4.54
C GLU A 177 0.74 28.32 -5.68
N CYS A 178 0.39 29.55 -5.35
CA CYS A 178 0.05 30.58 -6.32
C CYS A 178 1.29 31.44 -6.62
N SER A 179 1.78 31.40 -7.86
CA SER A 179 2.89 32.23 -8.31
C SER A 179 2.56 33.73 -8.34
N GLY A 180 1.28 34.10 -8.46
CA GLY A 180 0.85 35.50 -8.50
C GLY A 180 0.83 36.20 -7.14
N CYS A 181 0.40 35.51 -6.08
CA CYS A 181 0.19 36.15 -4.77
C CYS A 181 0.81 35.39 -3.58
N GLY A 182 1.54 34.30 -3.83
CA GLY A 182 2.19 33.49 -2.80
C GLY A 182 1.22 32.73 -1.89
N TRP A 183 -0.06 32.62 -2.26
CA TRP A 183 -1.02 31.77 -1.55
C TRP A 183 -0.54 30.31 -1.57
N LEU A 184 -0.61 29.65 -0.42
CA LEU A 184 -0.24 28.26 -0.24
C LEU A 184 -1.42 27.52 0.37
N GLY A 185 -1.64 26.29 -0.05
CA GLY A 185 -2.62 25.43 0.58
C GLY A 185 -2.55 24.00 0.09
N TYR A 186 -3.50 23.20 0.56
CA TYR A 186 -3.60 21.79 0.22
C TYR A 186 -5.06 21.36 0.07
N GLN A 187 -5.27 20.18 -0.48
CA GLN A 187 -6.52 19.42 -0.43
C GLN A 187 -6.18 17.96 -0.12
N HIS A 188 -7.05 17.23 0.59
CA HIS A 188 -6.80 15.81 0.87
C HIS A 188 -7.01 14.95 -0.38
N HIS A 189 -8.05 15.27 -1.15
CA HIS A 189 -8.36 14.64 -2.42
C HIS A 189 -8.65 15.66 -3.52
N GLU A 190 -8.55 15.22 -4.78
CA GLU A 190 -8.86 16.09 -5.93
C GLU A 190 -10.35 16.47 -5.96
N GLY A 191 -10.63 17.76 -6.14
CA GLY A 191 -11.99 18.29 -6.19
C GLY A 191 -12.58 18.67 -4.84
N GLU A 192 -11.85 18.41 -3.74
CA GLU A 192 -12.23 18.90 -2.42
C GLU A 192 -11.93 20.39 -2.23
N GLN A 193 -12.38 20.92 -1.10
CA GLN A 193 -12.08 22.27 -0.70
C GLN A 193 -10.56 22.46 -0.49
N LEU A 194 -10.05 23.59 -0.97
CA LEU A 194 -8.70 24.02 -0.67
C LEU A 194 -8.61 24.57 0.76
N HIS A 195 -7.71 24.00 1.55
CA HIS A 195 -7.36 24.47 2.88
C HIS A 195 -6.14 25.38 2.80
N ALA A 196 -6.28 26.62 3.25
CA ALA A 196 -5.20 27.59 3.22
C ALA A 196 -4.15 27.28 4.28
N MET A 197 -2.89 27.48 3.91
CA MET A 197 -1.75 27.38 4.82
C MET A 197 -1.04 28.74 4.87
N ARG A 198 -0.68 29.18 6.07
CA ARG A 198 0.10 30.39 6.28
C ARG A 198 1.55 30.06 6.60
N ARG A 199 2.48 30.79 5.98
CA ARG A 199 3.90 30.72 6.33
C ARG A 199 4.11 31.28 7.74
N LEU A 200 4.78 30.51 8.58
CA LEU A 200 5.17 30.95 9.91
C LEU A 200 6.38 31.89 9.80
N LYS A 201 6.52 32.79 10.78
CA LYS A 201 7.59 33.82 10.80
C LYS A 201 8.50 33.62 12.00
N GLY A 202 9.71 34.18 11.92
CA GLY A 202 10.69 34.10 12.99
C GLY A 202 11.07 32.65 13.30
N SER A 203 11.30 32.35 14.58
CA SER A 203 11.67 31.00 15.04
C SER A 203 10.62 29.93 14.74
N GLU A 204 9.34 30.31 14.67
CA GLU A 204 8.26 29.37 14.34
C GLU A 204 8.30 28.89 12.89
N GLY A 205 8.91 29.69 12.00
CA GLY A 205 9.15 29.33 10.60
C GLY A 205 10.18 28.22 10.44
N ASN A 206 11.01 27.97 11.44
CA ASN A 206 12.13 27.04 11.33
C ASN A 206 11.73 25.64 11.76
N CYS A 207 12.05 24.63 10.94
CA CYS A 207 11.67 23.27 11.26
C CYS A 207 12.57 22.72 12.37
N PHE A 208 12.00 22.51 13.56
CA PHE A 208 12.69 21.84 14.67
C PHE A 208 13.24 20.45 14.29
N PHE A 209 12.64 19.80 13.30
CA PHE A 209 12.96 18.43 12.95
C PHE A 209 14.12 18.28 11.96
N CYS A 210 14.22 19.13 10.94
CA CYS A 210 15.29 19.07 9.95
C CYS A 210 16.24 20.27 9.99
N GLY A 211 15.93 21.30 10.78
CA GLY A 211 16.73 22.52 10.89
C GLY A 211 16.49 23.54 9.78
N GLU A 212 15.66 23.23 8.78
CA GLU A 212 15.45 24.12 7.63
C GLU A 212 14.70 25.41 8.03
N ASP A 213 15.27 26.53 7.63
CA ASP A 213 14.77 27.87 7.94
C ASP A 213 13.54 28.22 7.10
N GLN A 214 12.56 28.89 7.71
CA GLN A 214 11.34 29.40 7.05
C GLN A 214 10.54 28.33 6.25
N SER A 215 10.68 27.07 6.62
CA SER A 215 10.07 25.91 5.96
C SER A 215 8.71 25.50 6.55
N ASN A 216 8.39 25.93 7.76
CA ASN A 216 7.12 25.58 8.41
C ASN A 216 5.96 26.47 7.94
N VAL A 217 4.84 25.81 7.70
CA VAL A 217 3.56 26.44 7.41
C VAL A 217 2.50 25.87 8.34
N ALA A 218 1.46 26.63 8.66
CA ALA A 218 0.37 26.15 9.50
C ALA A 218 -1.01 26.42 8.90
N GLY A 219 -1.94 25.51 9.18
CA GLY A 219 -3.33 25.62 8.75
C GLY A 219 -4.16 26.57 9.60
N GLU A 220 -5.48 26.45 9.45
CA GLU A 220 -6.44 27.14 10.30
C GLU A 220 -6.31 26.69 11.76
N VAL A 221 -6.62 27.62 12.67
CA VAL A 221 -6.59 27.35 14.11
C VAL A 221 -7.93 26.71 14.50
N TRP A 222 -7.88 25.63 15.27
CA TRP A 222 -9.05 24.99 15.87
C TRP A 222 -8.89 24.89 17.39
N GLU A 223 -10.01 24.73 18.09
CA GLU A 223 -10.01 24.45 19.52
C GLU A 223 -10.01 22.95 19.79
N GLN A 224 -9.20 22.52 20.75
CA GLN A 224 -9.18 21.16 21.29
C GLN A 224 -8.84 21.22 22.78
N ASP A 225 -9.71 20.65 23.63
CA ASP A 225 -9.50 20.56 25.08
C ASP A 225 -9.18 21.91 25.76
N GLY A 226 -9.86 22.99 25.36
CA GLY A 226 -9.61 24.34 25.88
C GLY A 226 -8.33 25.01 25.36
N GLU A 227 -7.72 24.46 24.31
CA GLU A 227 -6.51 24.97 23.69
C GLU A 227 -6.72 25.26 22.21
N LEU A 228 -6.20 26.41 21.76
CA LEU A 228 -6.09 26.71 20.34
C LEU A 228 -4.88 25.98 19.76
N ARG A 229 -5.11 25.27 18.67
CA ARG A 229 -4.12 24.47 17.96
C ARG A 229 -4.16 24.76 16.48
N ASP A 230 -3.02 24.61 15.81
CA ASP A 230 -2.95 24.57 14.36
C ASP A 230 -2.16 23.35 13.88
N TRP A 231 -2.32 23.05 12.59
CA TRP A 231 -1.64 21.94 11.96
C TRP A 231 -0.42 22.48 11.23
N MET A 232 0.75 22.22 11.79
CA MET A 232 2.02 22.66 11.25
C MET A 232 2.61 21.58 10.35
N VAL A 233 3.14 21.99 9.19
CA VAL A 233 3.84 21.13 8.23
C VAL A 233 5.13 21.82 7.77
N CYS A 234 6.25 21.09 7.76
CA CYS A 234 7.48 21.54 7.11
C CYS A 234 7.44 21.15 5.63
N LEU A 235 7.61 22.12 4.73
CA LEU A 235 7.58 21.89 3.29
C LEU A 235 8.81 21.11 2.78
N ASP A 236 9.94 21.16 3.49
CA ASP A 236 11.18 20.52 3.08
C ASP A 236 11.28 19.04 3.48
N CYS A 237 10.99 18.72 4.75
CA CYS A 237 11.07 17.34 5.25
C CYS A 237 9.71 16.63 5.35
N GLY A 238 8.61 17.35 5.11
CA GLY A 238 7.25 16.84 5.13
C GLY A 238 6.76 16.43 6.52
N THR A 239 7.52 16.70 7.59
CA THR A 239 7.09 16.41 8.97
C THR A 239 5.93 17.32 9.33
N SER A 240 4.92 16.77 10.01
CA SER A 240 3.74 17.51 10.44
C SER A 240 3.40 17.23 11.89
N ASN A 241 2.89 18.23 12.60
CA ASN A 241 2.47 18.09 13.99
C ASN A 241 1.30 19.05 14.30
N ALA A 242 0.45 18.68 15.26
CA ALA A 242 -0.45 19.63 15.89
C ALA A 242 0.37 20.50 16.85
N ARG A 243 0.32 21.82 16.66
CA ARG A 243 1.05 22.79 17.48
C ARG A 243 0.06 23.58 18.32
N ARG A 244 0.37 23.75 19.60
CA ARG A 244 -0.38 24.62 20.49
C ARG A 244 -0.07 26.08 20.16
N VAL A 245 -1.10 26.86 19.90
CA VAL A 245 -1.03 28.30 19.64
C VAL A 245 -1.25 29.09 20.92
N GLY A 246 -2.15 28.61 21.79
CA GLY A 246 -2.46 29.27 23.06
C GLY A 246 -3.70 28.68 23.75
N PRO A 247 -4.14 29.27 24.87
CA PRO A 247 -5.42 28.91 25.48
C PRO A 247 -6.60 29.37 24.60
N ALA A 248 -7.70 28.61 24.63
CA ALA A 248 -8.96 29.05 24.05
C ALA A 248 -9.57 30.20 24.87
N PRO A 249 -10.29 31.15 24.23
CA PRO A 249 -11.04 32.16 24.97
C PRO A 249 -12.05 31.47 25.91
N HIS A 250 -12.05 31.84 27.19
CA HIS A 250 -13.10 31.40 28.10
C HIS A 250 -14.39 32.15 27.76
N ASP A 251 -15.40 31.45 27.24
CA ASP A 251 -16.75 31.98 27.15
C ASP A 251 -17.33 32.14 28.57
N GLY A 252 -17.29 33.38 29.09
CA GLY A 252 -18.18 33.86 30.13
C GLY A 252 -17.83 33.50 31.58
N GLY A 253 -16.82 34.16 32.15
CA GLY A 253 -16.85 34.46 33.58
C GLY A 253 -17.82 35.62 33.85
N PRO A 254 -18.71 35.57 34.86
CA PRO A 254 -19.65 36.67 35.12
C PRO A 254 -18.87 37.93 35.53
N PRO A 255 -19.37 39.14 35.17
CA PRO A 255 -18.77 40.38 35.66
C PRO A 255 -18.93 40.47 37.18
N SER A 256 -17.85 40.81 37.87
CA SER A 256 -17.88 41.27 39.26
C SER A 256 -18.37 42.71 39.34
#